data_AF-A0A852WTI1-F1
#
_entry.id   AF-A0A852WTI1-F1
#
_cell.length_a   1.000
_cell.length_b   1.000
_cell.length_c   1.000
_cell.angle_alpha   90.00
_cell.angle_beta   90.00
_cell.angle_gamma   90.00
#
_symmetry.space_group_name_H-M   'P 1'
#
loop_
_entity.id
_entity.type
_entity.pdbx_description
1 polymer ?
#
loop_
_entity_poly.entity_id
_entity_poly.type
_entity_poly.pdbx_seq_one_letter_code
_entity_poly.pdbx_strand_id
1 'polypeptide(L)'
;MSDVAEAARELRLMSDPTRAHILRSILGSPDGRVLVGRLAEDLGLRQPTVSHHVKALLDEGLLQREPDGRRTWYSLVPAHADRIAETLGWPEGEIEVDPILDRVVQDLSERFRGVFSAETVERYVRESYELLAARPTPGQRVPSLAAQFAADRLDALARHEAAPRESVPEVLFVCVQNAGRSQMASAILRHLAGDRIHVRTAGSDPVGEVRTSVLTALDEIGVPLAGEYPKPLTDEVVRAADVVITMGCGDACPIYPGRRYLDWDLPDPVGKPLAEVREIRDDIERRIRELLTTL
;
A
#
# COMPACT_ATOMS: atom_id res chain seq x y z
N MET A 1 -13.25 20.98 -17.35
CA MET A 1 -12.65 20.84 -18.70
C MET A 1 -11.24 21.40 -18.78
N SER A 2 -10.88 22.49 -18.07
CA SER A 2 -9.49 23.01 -18.09
C SER A 2 -8.48 22.07 -17.42
N ASP A 3 -8.85 21.46 -16.30
CA ASP A 3 -7.97 20.60 -15.48
C ASP A 3 -7.47 19.34 -16.23
N VAL A 4 -8.38 18.64 -16.94
CA VAL A 4 -8.01 17.47 -17.77
C VAL A 4 -7.09 17.86 -18.94
N ALA A 5 -7.29 19.05 -19.52
CA ALA A 5 -6.46 19.54 -20.63
C ALA A 5 -5.09 20.05 -20.16
N GLU A 6 -4.98 20.44 -18.90
CA GLU A 6 -3.74 20.81 -18.22
C GLU A 6 -2.93 19.55 -17.88
N ALA A 7 -3.54 18.58 -17.18
CA ALA A 7 -2.93 17.29 -16.90
C ALA A 7 -2.45 16.54 -18.17
N ALA A 8 -3.24 16.59 -19.25
CA ALA A 8 -2.84 15.98 -20.54
C ALA A 8 -1.66 16.71 -21.20
N ARG A 9 -1.48 18.02 -20.95
CA ARG A 9 -0.30 18.77 -21.43
C ARG A 9 0.93 18.44 -20.61
N GLU A 10 0.81 18.43 -19.28
CA GLU A 10 1.90 18.01 -18.38
C GLU A 10 2.40 16.61 -18.75
N LEU A 11 1.50 15.65 -18.97
CA LEU A 11 1.87 14.28 -19.33
C LEU A 11 2.59 14.19 -20.68
N ARG A 12 2.17 14.97 -21.69
CA ARG A 12 2.84 15.05 -23.00
C ARG A 12 4.23 15.69 -22.91
N LEU A 13 4.41 16.62 -21.97
CA LEU A 13 5.72 17.20 -21.72
C LEU A 13 6.61 16.14 -21.08
N MET A 14 6.14 15.43 -20.06
CA MET A 14 6.94 14.40 -19.39
C MET A 14 7.20 13.15 -20.23
N SER A 15 6.39 12.86 -21.26
CA SER A 15 6.60 11.70 -22.14
C SER A 15 7.83 11.80 -23.05
N ASP A 16 8.49 12.95 -23.09
CA ASP A 16 9.76 13.12 -23.80
C ASP A 16 10.93 12.66 -22.92
N PRO A 17 11.80 11.76 -23.42
CA PRO A 17 12.84 11.13 -22.61
C PRO A 17 13.87 12.14 -22.09
N THR A 18 14.15 13.22 -22.83
CA THR A 18 15.08 14.26 -22.41
C THR A 18 14.47 15.12 -21.30
N ARG A 19 13.18 15.50 -21.41
CA ARG A 19 12.49 16.23 -20.34
C ARG A 19 12.33 15.39 -19.08
N ALA A 20 11.95 14.12 -19.21
CA ALA A 20 11.90 13.19 -18.08
C ALA A 20 13.26 13.09 -17.37
N HIS A 21 14.36 13.00 -18.13
CA HIS A 21 15.70 12.95 -17.56
C HIS A 21 16.09 14.27 -16.88
N ILE A 22 15.76 15.43 -17.46
CA ILE A 22 16.01 16.74 -16.81
C ILE A 22 15.29 16.84 -15.46
N LEU A 23 14.00 16.49 -15.42
CA LEU A 23 13.21 16.48 -14.19
C LEU A 23 13.81 15.52 -13.16
N ARG A 24 14.25 14.34 -13.60
CA ARG A 24 14.95 13.33 -12.79
C ARG A 24 16.27 13.85 -12.23
N SER A 25 17.10 14.53 -13.03
CA SER A 25 18.36 15.12 -12.58
C SER A 25 18.16 16.21 -11.53
N ILE A 26 17.06 16.97 -11.61
CA ILE A 26 16.70 17.97 -10.60
C ILE A 26 16.27 17.28 -9.30
N LEU A 27 15.37 16.30 -9.39
CA LEU A 27 14.91 15.53 -8.24
C LEU A 27 16.04 14.77 -7.51
N GLY A 28 17.06 14.33 -8.25
CA GLY A 28 18.24 13.65 -7.69
C GLY A 28 19.39 14.56 -7.24
N SER A 29 19.24 15.88 -7.39
CA SER A 29 20.29 16.81 -6.99
C SER A 29 20.20 17.12 -5.48
N PRO A 30 21.34 17.24 -4.75
CA PRO A 30 21.32 17.45 -3.29
C PRO A 30 20.55 18.70 -2.82
N ASP A 31 20.52 19.75 -3.66
CA ASP A 31 19.85 21.01 -3.37
C ASP A 31 18.50 21.16 -4.12
N GLY A 32 18.04 20.13 -4.85
CA GLY A 32 16.83 20.20 -5.66
C GLY A 32 16.90 21.20 -6.84
N ARG A 33 18.12 21.54 -7.30
CA ARG A 33 18.38 22.52 -8.36
C ARG A 33 19.61 22.17 -9.19
N VAL A 34 19.59 22.53 -10.47
CA VAL A 34 20.66 22.21 -11.44
C VAL A 34 21.02 23.39 -12.33
N LEU A 35 22.21 23.34 -12.93
CA LEU A 35 22.62 24.26 -13.99
C LEU A 35 22.38 23.62 -15.36
N VAL A 36 21.94 24.39 -16.34
CA VAL A 36 21.78 23.92 -17.73
C VAL A 36 23.09 23.37 -18.32
N GLY A 37 24.24 23.94 -17.94
CA GLY A 37 25.54 23.43 -18.35
C GLY A 37 25.81 22.00 -17.85
N ARG A 38 25.48 21.72 -16.58
CA ARG A 38 25.59 20.36 -16.02
C ARG A 38 24.61 19.40 -16.67
N LEU A 39 23.37 19.82 -16.88
CA LEU A 39 22.38 19.00 -17.61
C LEU A 39 22.88 18.62 -19.01
N ALA A 40 23.54 19.54 -19.72
CA ALA A 40 24.11 19.27 -21.04
C ALA A 40 25.25 18.24 -20.99
N GLU A 41 26.11 18.33 -19.98
CA GLU A 41 27.17 17.35 -19.71
C GLU A 41 26.59 15.97 -19.38
N ASP A 42 25.65 15.90 -18.43
CA ASP A 42 25.03 14.66 -17.95
C ASP A 42 24.24 13.93 -19.05
N LEU A 43 23.54 14.68 -19.89
CA LEU A 43 22.76 14.14 -21.01
C LEU A 43 23.60 13.81 -22.25
N GLY A 44 24.87 14.24 -22.31
CA GLY A 44 25.67 14.16 -23.52
C GLY A 44 25.08 14.97 -24.69
N LEU A 45 24.32 16.02 -24.40
CA LEU A 45 23.62 16.84 -25.40
C LEU A 45 24.24 18.23 -25.51
N ARG A 46 24.04 18.89 -26.65
CA ARG A 46 24.47 20.28 -26.81
C ARG A 46 23.60 21.20 -25.94
N GLN A 47 24.22 22.21 -25.34
CA GLN A 47 23.53 23.18 -24.47
C GLN A 47 22.29 23.84 -25.11
N PRO A 48 22.26 24.20 -26.42
CA PRO A 48 21.05 24.73 -27.05
C PRO A 48 19.87 23.73 -27.04
N THR A 49 20.14 22.43 -27.18
CA THR A 49 19.12 21.38 -27.12
C THR A 49 18.53 21.30 -25.72
N VAL A 50 19.37 21.23 -24.68
CA VAL A 50 18.89 21.21 -23.29
C VAL A 50 18.13 22.49 -22.94
N SER A 51 18.61 23.64 -23.39
CA SER A 51 17.93 24.93 -23.18
C SER A 51 16.53 24.96 -23.80
N HIS A 52 16.33 24.30 -24.94
CA HIS A 52 15.00 24.15 -25.56
C HIS A 52 14.05 23.33 -24.68
N HIS A 53 14.50 22.19 -24.15
CA HIS A 53 13.69 21.36 -23.26
C HIS A 53 13.39 22.05 -21.92
N VAL A 54 14.38 22.73 -21.33
CA VAL A 54 14.20 23.52 -20.09
C VAL A 54 13.21 24.66 -20.31
N LYS A 55 13.28 25.35 -21.47
CA LYS A 55 12.30 26.38 -21.82
C LYS A 55 10.88 25.82 -21.91
N ALA A 56 10.67 24.68 -22.57
CA ALA A 56 9.36 24.06 -22.64
C ALA A 56 8.78 23.71 -21.26
N LEU A 57 9.64 23.28 -20.32
CA LEU A 57 9.22 23.00 -18.94
C LEU A 57 8.94 24.28 -18.12
N LEU A 58 9.65 25.38 -18.39
CA LEU A 58 9.38 26.69 -17.77
C LEU A 58 8.08 27.32 -18.28
N ASP A 59 7.83 27.25 -19.59
CA ASP A 59 6.65 27.84 -20.23
C ASP A 59 5.34 27.20 -19.72
N GLU A 60 5.44 25.96 -19.23
CA GLU A 60 4.33 25.17 -18.67
C GLU A 60 4.34 25.14 -17.13
N GLY A 61 5.20 25.95 -16.49
CA GLY A 61 5.21 26.12 -15.04
C GLY A 61 5.74 24.93 -14.22
N LEU A 62 6.38 23.95 -14.86
CA LEU A 62 6.96 22.79 -14.16
C LEU A 62 8.32 23.11 -13.54
N LEU A 63 9.05 24.07 -14.12
CA LEU A 63 10.31 24.59 -13.59
C LEU A 63 10.20 26.04 -13.16
N GLN A 64 11.05 26.42 -12.22
CA GLN A 64 11.37 27.80 -11.90
C GLN A 64 12.86 28.07 -12.11
N ARG A 65 13.23 29.35 -12.25
CA ARG A 65 14.61 29.79 -12.41
C ARG A 65 15.02 30.72 -11.27
N GLU A 66 16.20 30.49 -10.74
CA GLU A 66 16.80 31.27 -9.64
C GLU A 66 18.17 31.83 -10.10
N PRO A 67 18.25 33.14 -10.40
CA PRO A 67 19.53 33.77 -10.71
C PRO A 67 20.43 33.84 -9.47
N ASP A 68 21.68 33.38 -9.61
CA ASP A 68 22.71 33.46 -8.58
C ASP A 68 24.02 33.95 -9.21
N GLY A 69 24.25 35.26 -9.16
CA GLY A 69 25.38 35.92 -9.79
C GLY A 69 25.43 35.68 -11.30
N ARG A 70 26.48 34.98 -11.76
CA ARG A 70 26.67 34.62 -13.19
C ARG A 70 26.02 33.29 -13.58
N ARG A 71 25.37 32.62 -12.64
CA ARG A 71 24.75 31.31 -12.82
C ARG A 71 23.23 31.44 -12.74
N THR A 72 22.53 30.53 -13.40
CA THR A 72 21.08 30.43 -13.31
C THR A 72 20.75 28.99 -12.97
N TRP A 73 20.17 28.80 -11.80
CA TRP A 73 19.71 27.51 -11.29
C TRP A 73 18.28 27.27 -11.72
N TYR A 74 17.97 26.00 -11.99
CA TYR A 74 16.63 25.54 -12.35
C TYR A 74 16.19 24.48 -11.34
N SER A 75 15.01 24.65 -10.77
CA SER A 75 14.38 23.76 -9.80
C SER A 75 12.94 23.47 -10.21
N LEU A 76 12.33 22.43 -9.66
CA LEU A 76 10.90 22.17 -9.84
C LEU A 76 10.08 23.26 -9.13
N VAL A 77 8.94 23.62 -9.70
CA VAL A 77 7.96 24.42 -8.98
C VAL A 77 7.34 23.55 -7.87
N PRO A 78 7.34 23.99 -6.59
CA PRO A 78 6.90 23.17 -5.46
C PRO A 78 5.50 22.56 -5.62
N ALA A 79 4.57 23.29 -6.26
CA ALA A 79 3.21 22.82 -6.49
C ALA A 79 3.11 21.57 -7.40
N HIS A 80 4.13 21.30 -8.22
CA HIS A 80 4.15 20.15 -9.13
C HIS A 80 5.18 19.08 -8.73
N ALA A 81 6.00 19.33 -7.70
CA ALA A 81 7.14 18.48 -7.35
C ALA A 81 6.72 17.04 -7.02
N ASP A 82 5.74 16.87 -6.12
CA ASP A 82 5.26 15.55 -5.68
C ASP A 82 4.65 14.76 -6.84
N ARG A 83 3.77 15.43 -7.63
CA ARG A 83 3.14 14.82 -8.81
C ARG A 83 4.16 14.37 -9.87
N ILE A 84 5.19 15.19 -10.12
CA ILE A 84 6.26 14.87 -11.07
C ILE A 84 7.10 13.69 -10.54
N ALA A 85 7.43 13.69 -9.24
CA ALA A 85 8.16 12.58 -8.62
C ALA A 85 7.37 11.26 -8.72
N GLU A 86 6.09 11.27 -8.37
CA GLU A 86 5.19 10.12 -8.53
C GLU A 86 5.12 9.64 -9.99
N THR A 87 4.92 10.57 -10.93
CA THR A 87 4.76 10.22 -12.36
C THR A 87 6.03 9.63 -12.96
N LEU A 88 7.20 10.12 -12.52
CA LEU A 88 8.49 9.61 -12.99
C LEU A 88 8.94 8.35 -12.22
N GLY A 89 8.14 7.88 -11.25
CA GLY A 89 8.54 6.81 -10.34
C GLY A 89 9.84 7.13 -9.61
N TRP A 90 10.09 8.43 -9.36
CA TRP A 90 11.27 8.88 -8.65
C TRP A 90 11.04 8.69 -7.16
N PRO A 91 11.88 7.91 -6.46
CA PRO A 91 11.76 7.82 -5.02
C PRO A 91 12.00 9.21 -4.44
N GLU A 92 11.04 9.73 -3.68
CA GLU A 92 11.32 10.76 -2.66
C GLU A 92 12.61 10.33 -1.97
N GLY A 93 13.63 11.20 -1.98
CA GLY A 93 15.04 10.83 -1.82
C GLY A 93 15.28 9.80 -0.72
N GLU A 94 16.26 8.89 -0.94
CA GLU A 94 16.58 7.72 -0.08
C GLU A 94 16.08 7.89 1.35
N ILE A 95 14.84 7.46 1.60
CA ILE A 95 14.29 7.46 2.93
C ILE A 95 15.14 6.45 3.70
N GLU A 96 15.92 6.91 4.66
CA GLU A 96 16.63 6.00 5.57
C GLU A 96 15.58 5.19 6.34
N VAL A 97 15.43 3.93 5.94
CA VAL A 97 14.39 3.06 6.48
C VAL A 97 14.71 2.65 7.92
N ASP A 98 15.99 2.38 8.22
CA ASP A 98 16.40 1.87 9.53
C ASP A 98 16.01 2.81 10.69
N PRO A 99 16.28 4.14 10.64
CA PRO A 99 15.81 5.05 11.68
C PRO A 99 14.28 5.10 11.84
N ILE A 100 13.52 4.83 10.79
CA ILE A 100 12.05 4.75 10.86
C ILE A 100 11.65 3.46 11.56
N LEU A 101 12.22 2.33 11.17
CA LEU A 101 11.94 1.04 11.81
C LEU A 101 12.35 1.06 13.28
N ASP A 102 13.49 1.65 13.64
CA ASP A 102 13.94 1.76 15.02
C ASP A 102 12.94 2.54 15.90
N ARG A 103 12.33 3.61 15.36
CA ARG A 103 11.23 4.32 16.04
C ARG A 103 9.99 3.46 16.19
N VAL A 104 9.60 2.73 15.14
CA VAL A 104 8.46 1.80 15.19
C VAL A 104 8.71 0.70 16.23
N VAL A 105 9.93 0.17 16.31
CA VAL A 105 10.33 -0.81 17.33
C VAL A 105 10.22 -0.22 18.73
N GLN A 106 10.67 1.02 18.94
CA GLN A 106 10.52 1.70 20.22
C GLN A 106 9.03 1.83 20.61
N ASP A 107 8.20 2.39 19.72
CA ASP A 107 6.78 2.63 19.98
C ASP A 107 6.01 1.32 20.27
N LEU A 108 6.25 0.28 19.47
CA LEU A 108 5.61 -1.02 19.67
C LEU A 108 6.15 -1.73 20.91
N SER A 109 7.43 -1.57 21.27
CA SER A 109 7.99 -2.12 22.51
C SER A 109 7.37 -1.48 23.74
N GLU A 110 7.01 -0.19 23.66
CA GLU A 110 6.25 0.47 24.71
C GLU A 110 4.80 -0.02 24.77
N ARG A 111 4.14 -0.18 23.61
CA ARG A 111 2.75 -0.69 23.52
C ARG A 111 2.61 -2.12 24.06
N PHE A 112 3.55 -3.00 23.75
CA PHE A 112 3.53 -4.41 24.13
C PHE A 112 4.39 -4.71 25.37
N ARG A 113 4.71 -3.69 26.17
CA ARG A 113 5.51 -3.84 27.38
C ARG A 113 4.88 -4.84 28.34
N GLY A 114 5.67 -5.82 28.77
CA GLY A 114 5.22 -6.88 29.68
C GLY A 114 4.51 -8.05 29.00
N VAL A 115 4.29 -7.97 27.68
CA VAL A 115 3.81 -9.08 26.85
C VAL A 115 4.98 -9.66 26.05
N PHE A 116 5.71 -8.81 25.32
CA PHE A 116 6.85 -9.22 24.50
C PHE A 116 8.15 -8.50 24.89
N SER A 117 9.28 -9.15 24.62
CA SER A 117 10.60 -8.51 24.72
C SER A 117 10.84 -7.57 23.54
N ALA A 118 11.74 -6.59 23.71
CA ALA A 118 12.09 -5.66 22.65
C ALA A 118 12.68 -6.38 21.42
N GLU A 119 13.45 -7.45 21.63
CA GLU A 119 14.01 -8.28 20.57
C GLU A 119 12.91 -9.01 19.77
N THR A 120 11.83 -9.43 20.44
CA THR A 120 10.69 -10.03 19.77
C THR A 120 9.97 -8.99 18.91
N VAL A 121 9.72 -7.81 19.45
CA VAL A 121 9.09 -6.70 18.70
C VAL A 121 9.95 -6.32 17.50
N GLU A 122 11.26 -6.15 17.68
CA GLU A 122 12.19 -5.83 16.60
C GLU A 122 12.13 -6.84 15.47
N ARG A 123 12.18 -8.14 15.80
CA ARG A 123 12.04 -9.22 14.82
C ARG A 123 10.76 -9.09 14.00
N TYR A 124 9.61 -8.88 14.66
CA TYR A 124 8.32 -8.73 13.96
C TYR A 124 8.27 -7.48 13.08
N VAL A 125 8.86 -6.37 13.50
CA VAL A 125 8.91 -5.14 12.68
C VAL A 125 9.76 -5.35 11.43
N ARG A 126 10.99 -5.86 11.60
CA ARG A 126 11.92 -6.06 10.47
C ARG A 126 11.40 -7.11 9.48
N GLU A 127 10.91 -8.24 9.98
CA GLU A 127 10.31 -9.28 9.11
C GLU A 127 9.07 -8.77 8.38
N SER A 128 8.21 -7.98 9.04
CA SER A 128 7.03 -7.39 8.39
C SER A 128 7.42 -6.41 7.28
N TYR A 129 8.49 -5.65 7.50
CA TYR A 129 9.06 -4.79 6.46
C TYR A 129 9.58 -5.61 5.28
N GLU A 130 10.41 -6.62 5.53
CA GLU A 130 10.97 -7.49 4.49
C GLU A 130 9.87 -8.16 3.64
N LEU A 131 8.83 -8.68 4.28
CA LEU A 131 7.69 -9.32 3.62
C LEU A 131 6.95 -8.38 2.67
N LEU A 132 6.80 -7.11 3.03
CA LEU A 132 6.11 -6.10 2.18
C LEU A 132 7.07 -5.48 1.15
N ALA A 133 8.33 -5.30 1.50
CA ALA A 133 9.36 -4.75 0.63
C ALA A 133 9.79 -5.71 -0.48
N ALA A 134 9.46 -7.01 -0.38
CA ALA A 134 9.75 -8.00 -1.42
C ALA A 134 9.04 -7.71 -2.75
N ARG A 135 7.88 -7.03 -2.73
CA ARG A 135 7.11 -6.66 -3.94
C ARG A 135 6.45 -5.28 -3.77
N PRO A 136 7.24 -4.20 -3.76
CA PRO A 136 6.72 -2.87 -3.54
C PRO A 136 5.96 -2.38 -4.77
N THR A 137 4.85 -1.70 -4.55
CA THR A 137 4.10 -1.01 -5.61
C THR A 137 4.52 0.46 -5.65
N PRO A 138 4.59 1.11 -6.83
CA PRO A 138 4.87 2.55 -6.89
C PRO A 138 3.93 3.36 -6.00
N GLY A 139 4.47 4.27 -5.19
CA GLY A 139 3.70 5.09 -4.24
C GLY A 139 3.34 4.41 -2.91
N GLN A 140 3.65 3.12 -2.74
CA GLN A 140 3.37 2.40 -1.51
C GLN A 140 4.31 2.84 -0.37
N ARG A 141 3.73 3.35 0.72
CA ARG A 141 4.47 3.74 1.95
C ARG A 141 4.82 2.50 2.78
N VAL A 142 5.79 1.70 2.31
CA VAL A 142 6.17 0.41 2.90
C VAL A 142 6.48 0.48 4.41
N PRO A 143 7.25 1.46 4.94
CA PRO A 143 7.50 1.53 6.39
C PRO A 143 6.22 1.71 7.23
N SER A 144 5.27 2.51 6.77
CA SER A 144 3.98 2.71 7.47
C SER A 144 3.13 1.44 7.46
N LEU A 145 3.06 0.75 6.32
CA LEU A 145 2.35 -0.52 6.22
C LEU A 145 3.04 -1.63 7.03
N ALA A 146 4.38 -1.61 7.10
CA ALA A 146 5.15 -2.54 7.92
C ALA A 146 4.87 -2.33 9.42
N ALA A 147 4.76 -1.07 9.87
CA ALA A 147 4.38 -0.76 11.25
C ALA A 147 2.97 -1.27 11.58
N GLN A 148 2.00 -1.04 10.69
CA GLN A 148 0.64 -1.56 10.86
C GLN A 148 0.63 -3.09 10.85
N PHE A 149 1.36 -3.72 9.93
CA PHE A 149 1.43 -5.16 9.81
C PHE A 149 2.06 -5.80 11.05
N ALA A 150 3.18 -5.24 11.54
CA ALA A 150 3.85 -5.72 12.73
C ALA A 150 2.95 -5.61 13.97
N ALA A 151 2.24 -4.50 14.13
CA ALA A 151 1.28 -4.33 15.22
C ALA A 151 0.17 -5.38 15.15
N ASP A 152 -0.39 -5.62 13.97
CA ASP A 152 -1.43 -6.63 13.75
C ASP A 152 -0.94 -8.06 14.08
N ARG A 153 0.27 -8.41 13.65
CA ARG A 153 0.91 -9.71 13.93
C ARG A 153 1.19 -9.88 15.42
N LEU A 154 1.71 -8.86 16.09
CA LEU A 154 1.96 -8.88 17.54
C LEU A 154 0.65 -8.98 18.34
N ASP A 155 -0.40 -8.26 17.93
CA ASP A 155 -1.73 -8.39 18.55
C ASP A 155 -2.29 -9.82 18.39
N ALA A 156 -2.12 -10.44 17.21
CA ALA A 156 -2.53 -11.82 16.96
C ALA A 156 -1.72 -12.81 17.82
N LEU A 157 -0.40 -12.62 17.91
CA LEU A 157 0.46 -13.45 18.76
C LEU A 157 0.05 -13.36 20.23
N ALA A 158 -0.19 -12.14 20.73
CA ALA A 158 -0.58 -11.91 22.12
C ALA A 158 -1.92 -12.58 22.45
N ARG A 159 -2.87 -12.57 21.51
CA ARG A 159 -4.16 -13.26 21.65
C ARG A 159 -4.00 -14.77 21.70
N HIS A 160 -3.12 -15.33 20.88
CA HIS A 160 -2.85 -16.76 20.91
C HIS A 160 -2.26 -17.21 22.25
N GLU A 161 -1.41 -16.38 22.87
CA GLU A 161 -0.78 -16.67 24.17
C GLU A 161 -1.70 -16.39 25.36
N ALA A 162 -2.72 -15.53 25.19
CA ALA A 162 -3.67 -15.20 26.25
C ALA A 162 -4.61 -16.38 26.58
N ALA A 163 -4.91 -16.56 27.87
CA ALA A 163 -5.87 -17.57 28.31
C ALA A 163 -7.28 -17.27 27.76
N PRO A 164 -8.06 -18.29 27.37
CA PRO A 164 -9.39 -18.13 26.79
C PRO A 164 -10.37 -17.63 27.85
N ARG A 165 -10.59 -16.32 27.95
CA ARG A 165 -11.69 -15.73 28.72
C ARG A 165 -12.31 -14.61 27.91
N GLU A 166 -13.59 -14.77 27.59
CA GLU A 166 -14.48 -13.75 27.01
C GLU A 166 -13.84 -12.87 25.91
N SER A 167 -13.02 -13.48 25.06
CA SER A 167 -12.41 -12.77 23.95
C SER A 167 -13.42 -12.58 22.82
N VAL A 168 -13.42 -11.37 22.27
CA VAL A 168 -14.18 -11.04 21.05
C VAL A 168 -13.75 -11.99 19.93
N PRO A 169 -14.67 -12.70 19.24
CA PRO A 169 -14.33 -13.70 18.22
C PRO A 169 -13.41 -13.15 17.13
N GLU A 170 -12.48 -13.98 16.66
CA GLU A 170 -11.53 -13.61 15.60
C GLU A 170 -11.78 -14.39 14.30
N VAL A 171 -12.05 -13.66 13.22
CA VAL A 171 -12.33 -14.20 11.89
C VAL A 171 -11.22 -13.78 10.92
N LEU A 172 -10.59 -14.77 10.27
CA LEU A 172 -9.56 -14.56 9.26
C LEU A 172 -10.09 -14.93 7.87
N PHE A 173 -10.08 -13.97 6.92
CA PHE A 173 -10.34 -14.24 5.50
C PHE A 173 -9.05 -14.38 4.71
N VAL A 174 -8.87 -15.50 4.01
CA VAL A 174 -7.68 -15.78 3.19
C VAL A 174 -8.09 -15.98 1.74
N CYS A 175 -7.47 -15.25 0.83
CA CYS A 175 -7.56 -15.54 -0.61
C CYS A 175 -6.17 -15.54 -1.23
N VAL A 176 -6.04 -15.67 -2.55
CA VAL A 176 -4.70 -15.69 -3.19
C VAL A 176 -4.02 -14.33 -3.03
N GLN A 177 -4.64 -13.28 -3.56
CA GLN A 177 -3.96 -11.98 -3.75
C GLN A 177 -4.21 -10.95 -2.66
N ASN A 178 -5.12 -11.22 -1.72
CA ASN A 178 -5.60 -10.27 -0.71
C ASN A 178 -5.97 -8.87 -1.24
N ALA A 179 -6.48 -8.82 -2.47
CA ALA A 179 -6.85 -7.58 -3.17
C ALA A 179 -8.30 -7.58 -3.68
N GLY A 180 -9.09 -8.61 -3.34
CA GLY A 180 -10.44 -8.79 -3.84
C GLY A 180 -11.36 -9.46 -2.82
N ARG A 181 -11.63 -10.76 -3.01
CA ARG A 181 -12.53 -11.58 -2.19
C ARG A 181 -12.38 -11.39 -0.67
N SER A 182 -11.19 -11.60 -0.11
CA SER A 182 -10.98 -11.46 1.34
C SER A 182 -11.12 -10.02 1.84
N GLN A 183 -10.77 -9.02 1.02
CA GLN A 183 -10.93 -7.60 1.36
C GLN A 183 -12.40 -7.18 1.37
N MET A 184 -13.16 -7.65 0.38
CA MET A 184 -14.59 -7.43 0.32
C MET A 184 -15.31 -8.09 1.50
N ALA A 185 -14.93 -9.33 1.82
CA ALA A 185 -15.53 -10.04 2.94
C ALA A 185 -15.21 -9.41 4.30
N SER A 186 -13.97 -8.96 4.51
CA SER A 186 -13.60 -8.30 5.76
C SER A 186 -14.30 -6.96 5.95
N ALA A 187 -14.38 -6.15 4.89
CA ALA A 187 -15.03 -4.85 4.94
C ALA A 187 -16.52 -5.00 5.29
N ILE A 188 -17.22 -5.93 4.63
CA ILE A 188 -18.64 -6.19 4.90
C ILE A 188 -18.83 -6.74 6.33
N LEU A 189 -18.00 -7.69 6.77
CA LEU A 189 -18.12 -8.25 8.12
C LEU A 189 -17.89 -7.17 9.18
N ARG A 190 -16.86 -6.32 9.03
CA ARG A 190 -16.62 -5.21 9.96
C ARG A 190 -17.78 -4.22 9.98
N HIS A 191 -18.34 -3.89 8.81
CA HIS A 191 -19.47 -2.97 8.72
C HIS A 191 -20.71 -3.49 9.45
N LEU A 192 -20.98 -4.80 9.38
CA LEU A 192 -22.14 -5.42 10.03
C LEU A 192 -21.90 -5.78 11.51
N ALA A 193 -20.69 -6.17 11.87
CA ALA A 193 -20.34 -6.64 13.21
C ALA A 193 -19.96 -5.49 14.17
N GLY A 194 -19.35 -4.42 13.65
CA GLY A 194 -18.65 -3.43 14.47
C GLY A 194 -17.54 -4.10 15.29
N ASP A 195 -17.34 -3.62 16.52
CA ASP A 195 -16.29 -4.11 17.43
C ASP A 195 -16.61 -5.47 18.08
N ARG A 196 -17.71 -6.12 17.69
CA ARG A 196 -18.12 -7.43 18.23
C ARG A 196 -17.33 -8.60 17.64
N ILE A 197 -16.59 -8.39 16.55
CA ILE A 197 -15.77 -9.40 15.90
C ILE A 197 -14.47 -8.74 15.44
N HIS A 198 -13.34 -9.35 15.80
CA HIS A 198 -12.05 -9.00 15.21
C HIS A 198 -11.94 -9.65 13.84
N VAL A 199 -11.66 -8.86 12.81
CA VAL A 199 -11.56 -9.34 11.44
C VAL A 199 -10.16 -9.10 10.93
N ARG A 200 -9.55 -10.12 10.33
CA ARG A 200 -8.25 -10.05 9.65
C ARG A 200 -8.36 -10.58 8.24
N THR A 201 -7.41 -10.19 7.40
CA THR A 201 -7.27 -10.73 6.04
C THR A 201 -5.84 -11.04 5.71
N ALA A 202 -5.64 -12.02 4.83
CA ALA A 202 -4.33 -12.33 4.30
C ALA A 202 -4.39 -12.90 2.87
N GLY A 203 -3.23 -12.94 2.22
CA GLY A 203 -2.99 -13.48 0.89
C GLY A 203 -1.89 -14.53 0.87
N SER A 204 -2.06 -15.60 0.12
CA SER A 204 -0.97 -16.57 -0.14
C SER A 204 0.07 -16.03 -1.13
N ASP A 205 -0.35 -15.16 -2.05
CA ASP A 205 0.49 -14.47 -3.03
C ASP A 205 -0.03 -13.03 -3.23
N PRO A 206 0.16 -12.13 -2.24
CA PRO A 206 -0.40 -10.79 -2.27
C PRO A 206 0.09 -9.96 -3.46
N VAL A 207 -0.77 -9.06 -3.92
CA VAL A 207 -0.45 -8.05 -4.94
C VAL A 207 -0.39 -6.65 -4.33
N GLY A 208 -0.06 -5.64 -5.13
CA GLY A 208 0.22 -4.29 -4.62
C GLY A 208 -0.89 -3.60 -3.84
N GLU A 209 -2.06 -3.49 -4.46
CA GLU A 209 -3.17 -2.69 -3.94
C GLU A 209 -4.50 -3.43 -4.04
N VAL A 210 -5.47 -3.00 -3.23
CA VAL A 210 -6.84 -3.49 -3.36
C VAL A 210 -7.43 -3.00 -4.67
N ARG A 211 -8.09 -3.90 -5.39
CA ARG A 211 -8.58 -3.63 -6.74
C ARG A 211 -9.65 -2.54 -6.74
N THR A 212 -9.54 -1.60 -7.66
CA THR A 212 -10.52 -0.51 -7.84
C THR A 212 -11.94 -1.03 -8.04
N SER A 213 -12.13 -2.15 -8.75
CA SER A 213 -13.46 -2.75 -8.92
C SER A 213 -14.08 -3.24 -7.60
N VAL A 214 -13.27 -3.70 -6.65
CA VAL A 214 -13.73 -4.07 -5.30
C VAL A 214 -14.05 -2.82 -4.48
N LEU A 215 -13.21 -1.78 -4.56
CA LEU A 215 -13.50 -0.47 -3.93
C LEU A 215 -14.84 0.07 -4.42
N THR A 216 -15.02 0.17 -5.74
CA THR A 216 -16.28 0.66 -6.34
C THR A 216 -17.48 -0.16 -5.90
N ALA A 217 -17.37 -1.50 -5.87
CA ALA A 217 -18.48 -2.35 -5.45
C ALA A 217 -18.85 -2.17 -3.96
N LEU A 218 -17.87 -1.90 -3.09
CA LEU A 218 -18.10 -1.62 -1.67
C LEU A 218 -18.68 -0.21 -1.45
N ASP A 219 -18.18 0.80 -2.17
CA ASP A 219 -18.65 2.18 -2.10
C ASP A 219 -20.14 2.28 -2.49
N GLU A 220 -20.58 1.50 -3.49
CA GLU A 220 -21.99 1.43 -3.91
C GLU A 220 -22.95 1.05 -2.78
N ILE A 221 -22.47 0.33 -1.76
CA ILE A 221 -23.27 -0.09 -0.59
C ILE A 221 -22.86 0.65 0.69
N GLY A 222 -22.02 1.69 0.58
CA GLY A 222 -21.57 2.50 1.72
C GLY A 222 -20.67 1.76 2.71
N VAL A 223 -19.96 0.71 2.26
CA VAL A 223 -19.06 -0.08 3.10
C VAL A 223 -17.62 0.41 2.91
N PRO A 224 -17.00 1.06 3.91
CA PRO A 224 -15.62 1.52 3.79
C PRO A 224 -14.63 0.36 3.95
N LEU A 225 -13.53 0.41 3.19
CA LEU A 225 -12.44 -0.56 3.29
C LEU A 225 -11.47 -0.30 4.48
N ALA A 226 -11.63 0.83 5.19
CA ALA A 226 -10.96 1.15 6.45
C ALA A 226 -9.41 1.02 6.45
N GLY A 227 -8.75 1.46 5.37
CA GLY A 227 -7.28 1.48 5.30
C GLY A 227 -6.63 0.11 5.10
N GLU A 228 -7.39 -0.89 4.65
CA GLU A 228 -6.84 -2.20 4.31
C GLU A 228 -5.89 -2.18 3.11
N TYR A 229 -4.97 -3.13 3.14
CA TYR A 229 -3.98 -3.35 2.10
C TYR A 229 -3.74 -4.86 1.95
N PRO A 230 -3.28 -5.32 0.76
CA PRO A 230 -2.87 -6.69 0.60
C PRO A 230 -1.63 -7.01 1.45
N LYS A 231 -1.70 -8.09 2.22
CA LYS A 231 -0.62 -8.53 3.10
C LYS A 231 -0.49 -10.06 3.12
N PRO A 232 0.72 -10.61 3.32
CA PRO A 232 0.93 -12.05 3.29
C PRO A 232 0.29 -12.75 4.48
N LEU A 233 -0.05 -14.02 4.25
CA LEU A 233 -0.47 -14.94 5.31
C LEU A 233 0.72 -15.25 6.23
N THR A 234 0.50 -15.09 7.53
CA THR A 234 1.48 -15.41 8.57
C THR A 234 0.90 -16.37 9.59
N ASP A 235 1.76 -17.04 10.34
CA ASP A 235 1.37 -18.13 11.22
C ASP A 235 0.49 -17.66 12.39
N GLU A 236 0.90 -16.56 13.03
CA GLU A 236 0.23 -16.01 14.19
C GLU A 236 -1.23 -15.58 13.93
N VAL A 237 -1.55 -15.06 12.73
CA VAL A 237 -2.93 -14.67 12.42
C VAL A 237 -3.84 -15.88 12.22
N VAL A 238 -3.31 -17.01 11.75
CA VAL A 238 -4.09 -18.26 11.65
C VAL A 238 -4.29 -18.86 13.03
N ARG A 239 -3.28 -18.80 13.90
CA ARG A 239 -3.37 -19.31 15.28
C ARG A 239 -4.32 -18.51 16.14
N ALA A 240 -4.40 -17.20 15.94
CA ALA A 240 -5.29 -16.29 16.67
C ALA A 240 -6.76 -16.44 16.27
N ALA A 241 -7.04 -16.83 15.02
CA ALA A 241 -8.39 -16.94 14.51
C ALA A 241 -9.18 -18.10 15.16
N ASP A 242 -10.44 -17.84 15.50
CA ASP A 242 -11.43 -18.86 15.85
C ASP A 242 -12.05 -19.46 14.59
N VAL A 243 -12.25 -18.63 13.56
CA VAL A 243 -12.79 -19.01 12.26
C VAL A 243 -11.85 -18.58 11.13
N VAL A 244 -11.41 -19.53 10.32
CA VAL A 244 -10.59 -19.29 9.13
C VAL A 244 -11.41 -19.59 7.89
N ILE A 245 -11.53 -18.60 7.01
CA ILE A 245 -12.35 -18.66 5.80
C ILE A 245 -11.44 -18.56 4.59
N THR A 246 -11.30 -19.65 3.84
CA THR A 246 -10.50 -19.71 2.61
C THR A 246 -11.35 -19.40 1.39
N MET A 247 -10.77 -18.67 0.43
CA MET A 247 -11.45 -18.21 -0.79
C MET A 247 -10.51 -18.43 -1.98
N GLY A 248 -10.28 -19.70 -2.33
CA GLY A 248 -9.47 -20.10 -3.48
C GLY A 248 -7.95 -20.05 -3.29
N CYS A 249 -7.44 -20.03 -2.05
CA CYS A 249 -6.00 -20.13 -1.76
C CYS A 249 -5.48 -21.58 -1.65
N GLY A 250 -6.35 -22.58 -1.79
CA GLY A 250 -5.97 -24.01 -1.70
C GLY A 250 -5.29 -24.36 -0.39
N ASP A 251 -4.27 -25.22 -0.45
CA ASP A 251 -3.55 -25.75 0.71
C ASP A 251 -2.49 -24.78 1.29
N ALA A 252 -2.52 -23.50 0.90
CA ALA A 252 -1.58 -22.51 1.41
C ALA A 252 -1.82 -22.15 2.90
N CYS A 253 -3.01 -22.42 3.42
CA CYS A 253 -3.35 -22.13 4.82
C CYS A 253 -3.04 -23.33 5.73
N PRO A 254 -2.17 -23.18 6.75
CA PRO A 254 -1.95 -24.24 7.72
C PRO A 254 -3.21 -24.55 8.53
N ILE A 255 -3.37 -25.82 8.93
CA ILE A 255 -4.50 -26.30 9.73
C ILE A 255 -4.08 -26.50 11.18
N TYR A 256 -4.76 -25.80 12.09
CA TYR A 256 -4.55 -25.88 13.54
C TYR A 256 -5.79 -26.45 14.24
N PRO A 257 -5.61 -27.34 15.25
CA PRO A 257 -6.73 -27.91 15.98
C PRO A 257 -7.47 -26.85 16.80
N GLY A 258 -8.78 -27.03 16.97
CA GLY A 258 -9.62 -26.15 17.80
C GLY A 258 -10.09 -24.87 17.11
N ARG A 259 -9.99 -24.79 15.78
CA ARG A 259 -10.52 -23.69 14.95
C ARG A 259 -11.54 -24.23 13.97
N ARG A 260 -12.48 -23.37 13.56
CA ARG A 260 -13.46 -23.68 12.51
C ARG A 260 -12.93 -23.21 11.17
N TYR A 261 -12.75 -24.15 10.24
CA TYR A 261 -12.36 -23.85 8.87
C TYR A 261 -13.57 -23.89 7.94
N LEU A 262 -13.71 -22.87 7.10
CA LEU A 262 -14.74 -22.79 6.06
C LEU A 262 -14.07 -22.51 4.73
N ASP A 263 -14.47 -23.23 3.69
CA ASP A 263 -14.03 -22.94 2.32
C ASP A 263 -15.20 -22.34 1.53
N TRP A 264 -15.02 -21.11 1.06
CA TRP A 264 -16.01 -20.40 0.26
C TRP A 264 -15.58 -20.43 -1.20
N ASP A 265 -16.18 -21.34 -1.95
CA ASP A 265 -16.09 -21.35 -3.40
C ASP A 265 -16.78 -20.10 -3.97
N LEU A 266 -15.95 -19.19 -4.46
CA LEU A 266 -16.32 -17.86 -4.94
C LEU A 266 -15.51 -17.53 -6.19
N PRO A 267 -16.15 -17.03 -7.27
CA PRO A 267 -15.46 -16.61 -8.48
C PRO A 267 -14.41 -15.55 -8.19
N ASP A 268 -13.31 -15.56 -8.94
CA ASP A 268 -12.25 -14.56 -8.81
C ASP A 268 -12.66 -13.25 -9.50
N PRO A 269 -12.69 -12.09 -8.82
CA PRO A 269 -13.10 -10.81 -9.43
C PRO A 269 -12.08 -10.24 -10.43
N VAL A 270 -10.94 -10.90 -10.64
CA VAL A 270 -9.83 -10.42 -11.48
C VAL A 270 -10.28 -10.30 -12.93
N GLY A 271 -10.16 -9.09 -13.49
CA GLY A 271 -10.48 -8.81 -14.90
C GLY A 271 -11.98 -8.89 -15.24
N LYS A 272 -12.85 -9.13 -14.27
CA LYS A 272 -14.29 -9.23 -14.48
C LYS A 272 -14.94 -7.85 -14.61
N PRO A 273 -16.03 -7.72 -15.39
CA PRO A 273 -16.87 -6.52 -15.40
C PRO A 273 -17.44 -6.22 -14.00
N LEU A 274 -17.69 -4.95 -13.71
CA LEU A 274 -18.23 -4.53 -12.41
C LEU A 274 -19.56 -5.23 -12.05
N ALA A 275 -20.38 -5.57 -13.04
CA ALA A 275 -21.61 -6.32 -12.82
C ALA A 275 -21.37 -7.70 -12.16
N GLU A 276 -20.39 -8.47 -12.64
CA GLU A 276 -20.02 -9.76 -12.03
C GLU A 276 -19.36 -9.56 -10.66
N VAL A 277 -18.60 -8.47 -10.47
CA VAL A 277 -18.01 -8.14 -9.16
C VAL A 277 -19.11 -7.84 -8.13
N ARG A 278 -20.22 -7.22 -8.52
CA ARG A 278 -21.40 -7.03 -7.67
C ARG A 278 -22.05 -8.35 -7.28
N GLU A 279 -22.17 -9.31 -8.21
CA GLU A 279 -22.69 -10.64 -7.89
C GLU A 279 -21.81 -11.36 -6.85
N ILE A 280 -20.48 -11.24 -6.96
CA ILE A 280 -19.53 -11.78 -5.98
C ILE A 280 -19.72 -11.09 -4.61
N ARG A 281 -19.88 -9.75 -4.60
CA ARG A 281 -20.16 -8.97 -3.38
C ARG A 281 -21.43 -9.43 -2.69
N ASP A 282 -22.50 -9.58 -3.45
CA ASP A 282 -23.82 -9.93 -2.91
C ASP A 282 -23.83 -11.38 -2.38
N ASP A 283 -23.10 -12.31 -3.02
CA ASP A 283 -22.88 -13.66 -2.47
C ASP A 283 -22.06 -13.62 -1.17
N ILE A 284 -20.98 -12.85 -1.13
CA ILE A 284 -20.17 -12.65 0.08
C ILE A 284 -21.02 -12.06 1.22
N GLU A 285 -21.83 -11.04 0.95
CA GLU A 285 -22.69 -10.43 1.97
C GLU A 285 -23.67 -11.45 2.55
N ARG A 286 -24.32 -12.25 1.70
CA ARG A 286 -25.23 -13.31 2.14
C ARG A 286 -24.52 -14.31 3.06
N ARG A 287 -23.34 -14.80 2.67
CA ARG A 287 -22.55 -15.74 3.47
C ARG A 287 -22.08 -15.12 4.79
N ILE A 288 -21.76 -13.84 4.82
CA ILE A 288 -21.43 -13.11 6.05
C ILE A 288 -22.63 -13.02 6.98
N ARG A 289 -23.82 -12.70 6.46
CA ARG A 289 -25.05 -12.67 7.25
C ARG A 289 -25.35 -14.03 7.88
N GLU A 290 -25.16 -15.11 7.11
CA GLU A 290 -25.26 -16.49 7.63
C GLU A 290 -24.19 -16.77 8.69
N LEU A 291 -22.93 -16.41 8.45
CA LEU A 291 -21.84 -16.57 9.41
C LEU A 291 -22.15 -15.89 10.76
N LEU A 292 -22.65 -14.64 10.73
CA LEU A 292 -23.01 -13.86 11.92
C LEU A 292 -24.07 -14.52 12.81
N THR A 293 -24.89 -15.42 12.27
CA THR A 293 -25.86 -16.20 13.08
C THR A 293 -25.21 -17.31 13.90
N THR A 294 -23.94 -17.61 13.63
CA THR A 294 -23.19 -18.73 14.20
C THR A 294 -21.96 -18.29 15.00
N LEU A 295 -21.73 -16.97 15.10
CA LEU A 295 -20.63 -16.36 15.82
C LEU A 295 -21.09 -15.80 17.17
#